data_AF-A0A382IC52-F1
#
_entry.id   AF-A0A382IC52-F1
#
_cell.length_a   1.000
_cell.length_b   1.000
_cell.length_c   1.000
_cell.angle_alpha   90.00
_cell.angle_beta   90.00
_cell.angle_gamma   90.00
#
_symmetry.space_group_name_H-M   'P 1'
#
loop_
_entity.id
_entity.type
_entity.pdbx_description
1 polymer ?
#
loop_
_entity_poly.entity_id
_entity_poly.type
_entity_poly.pdbx_seq_one_letter_code
_entity_poly.pdbx_strand_id
1 'polypeptide(L)'
;MMENKTQNKQREQELLDRIWNAIPVTQQSFLKLLGLLEIEITTEIPTASVTTGSCSRLRINPEFVAKNCKTDDKLGMLVMHELFHVLLGHTRL
;
A
#
# COMPACT_ATOMS: atom_id res chain seq x y z
N MET A 1 -16.16 -15.77 -18.07
CA MET A 1 -14.95 -14.92 -17.97
C MET A 1 -15.18 -13.56 -17.29
N MET A 2 -16.42 -13.05 -17.16
CA MET A 2 -16.68 -11.75 -16.49
C MET A 2 -16.65 -11.81 -14.95
N GLU A 3 -17.03 -12.92 -14.32
CA GLU A 3 -17.07 -13.04 -12.85
C GLU A 3 -15.70 -12.89 -12.17
N ASN A 4 -14.63 -13.42 -12.78
CA ASN A 4 -13.27 -13.32 -12.22
C ASN A 4 -12.73 -11.88 -12.20
N LYS A 5 -13.07 -11.06 -13.21
CA LYS A 5 -12.64 -9.65 -13.25
C LYS A 5 -13.32 -8.82 -12.16
N THR A 6 -14.62 -9.04 -11.94
CA THR A 6 -15.37 -8.32 -10.92
C THR A 6 -14.92 -8.68 -9.52
N GLN A 7 -14.66 -9.96 -9.24
CA GLN A 7 -14.12 -10.38 -7.94
C GLN A 7 -12.73 -9.83 -7.66
N ASN A 8 -11.85 -9.75 -8.68
CA ASN A 8 -10.51 -9.20 -8.49
C ASN A 8 -10.57 -7.70 -8.15
N LYS A 9 -11.39 -6.95 -8.87
CA LYS A 9 -11.60 -5.51 -8.62
C LYS A 9 -12.18 -5.23 -7.24
N GLN A 10 -13.08 -6.08 -6.76
CA GLN A 10 -13.64 -5.98 -5.40
C GLN A 10 -12.57 -6.18 -4.32
N ARG A 11 -11.71 -7.18 -4.48
CA ARG A 11 -10.60 -7.44 -3.54
C ARG A 11 -9.55 -6.33 -3.53
N GLU A 12 -9.25 -5.76 -4.70
CA GLU A 12 -8.38 -4.58 -4.81
C GLU A 12 -8.96 -3.41 -4.03
N GLN A 13 -10.26 -3.13 -4.19
CA GLN A 13 -10.93 -2.06 -3.46
C GLN A 13 -10.91 -2.30 -1.94
N GLU A 14 -11.20 -3.51 -1.49
CA GLU A 14 -11.12 -3.88 -0.06
C GLU A 14 -9.72 -3.65 0.51
N LEU A 15 -8.67 -3.97 -0.27
CA LEU A 15 -7.30 -3.73 0.16
C LEU A 15 -6.98 -2.22 0.21
N LEU A 16 -7.45 -1.44 -0.75
CA LEU A 16 -7.31 0.02 -0.73
C LEU A 16 -7.96 0.61 0.51
N ASP A 17 -9.19 0.21 0.83
CA ASP A 17 -9.91 0.70 2.00
C ASP A 17 -9.16 0.35 3.29
N ARG A 18 -8.60 -0.87 3.38
CA ARG A 18 -7.76 -1.27 4.51
C ARG A 18 -6.48 -0.44 4.63
N ILE A 19 -5.82 -0.12 3.51
CA ILE A 19 -4.63 0.74 3.51
C ILE A 19 -4.97 2.12 4.07
N TRP A 20 -6.07 2.73 3.62
CA TRP A 20 -6.51 4.03 4.10
C TRP A 20 -6.89 4.03 5.59
N ASN A 21 -7.56 2.97 6.06
CA ASN A 21 -7.98 2.84 7.46
C ASN A 21 -6.83 2.45 8.41
N ALA A 22 -5.76 1.85 7.90
CA ALA A 22 -4.63 1.40 8.72
C ALA A 22 -3.67 2.53 9.13
N ILE A 23 -3.75 3.71 8.51
CA ILE A 23 -2.89 4.85 8.85
C ILE A 23 -3.47 5.63 10.03
N PRO A 24 -2.66 5.92 11.08
CA PRO A 24 -3.14 6.64 12.24
C PRO A 24 -3.63 8.05 11.88
N VAL A 25 -4.94 8.28 12.08
CA VAL A 25 -5.64 9.55 11.82
C VAL A 25 -5.11 10.71 12.67
N THR A 26 -4.42 10.40 13.77
CA THR A 26 -3.85 11.39 14.69
C THR A 26 -2.72 12.21 14.08
N GLN A 27 -2.09 11.75 12.98
CA GLN A 27 -1.10 12.50 12.23
C GLN A 27 -1.51 12.69 10.77
N GLN A 28 -2.24 13.79 10.54
CA GLN A 28 -2.76 14.19 9.22
C GLN A 28 -1.69 14.29 8.12
N SER A 29 -0.43 14.51 8.48
CA SER A 29 0.71 14.52 7.56
C SER A 29 0.88 13.20 6.81
N PHE A 30 0.69 12.06 7.46
CA PHE A 30 0.82 10.75 6.82
C PHE A 30 -0.34 10.45 5.87
N LEU A 31 -1.57 10.86 6.23
CA LEU A 31 -2.71 10.76 5.32
C LEU A 31 -2.50 11.61 4.05
N LYS A 32 -1.98 12.83 4.21
CA LYS A 32 -1.66 13.69 3.06
C LYS A 32 -0.56 13.09 2.20
N LEU A 33 0.51 12.56 2.80
CA LEU A 33 1.58 11.91 2.08
C LEU A 33 1.09 10.68 1.31
N LEU A 34 0.29 9.82 1.94
CA LEU A 34 -0.30 8.66 1.26
C LEU A 34 -1.14 9.09 0.06
N GLY A 35 -1.90 10.19 0.19
CA GLY A 35 -2.67 10.77 -0.92
C GLY A 35 -1.85 11.39 -2.05
N LEU A 36 -0.54 11.59 -1.87
CA LEU A 36 0.37 12.00 -2.95
C LEU A 36 0.94 10.81 -3.72
N LEU A 37 0.83 9.60 -3.16
CA LEU A 37 1.29 8.38 -3.80
C LEU A 37 0.20 7.79 -4.69
N GLU A 38 0.61 7.28 -5.84
CA GLU A 38 -0.23 6.36 -6.60
C GLU A 38 -0.13 4.98 -5.95
N ILE A 39 -1.26 4.37 -5.58
CA ILE A 39 -1.30 3.03 -4.99
C ILE A 39 -1.53 2.01 -6.11
N GLU A 40 -0.59 1.09 -6.28
CA GLU A 40 -0.62 0.03 -7.30
C GLU A 40 -0.70 -1.34 -6.60
N ILE A 41 -1.80 -2.07 -6.80
CA ILE A 41 -1.92 -3.45 -6.35
C ILE A 41 -1.37 -4.37 -7.44
N THR A 42 -0.30 -5.12 -7.14
CA THR A 42 0.43 -5.89 -8.16
C THR A 42 1.14 -7.10 -7.56
N THR A 43 1.18 -8.21 -8.30
CA THR A 43 1.94 -9.42 -7.91
C THR A 43 3.35 -9.45 -8.51
N GLU A 44 3.76 -8.42 -9.25
CA GLU A 44 5.07 -8.33 -9.90
C GLU A 44 6.24 -8.18 -8.89
N ILE A 45 5.94 -7.73 -7.67
CA ILE A 45 6.89 -7.64 -6.57
C ILE A 45 6.56 -8.68 -5.49
N PRO A 46 7.54 -9.18 -4.74
CA PRO A 46 7.31 -10.23 -3.75
C PRO A 46 6.58 -9.75 -2.48
N THR A 47 6.64 -8.44 -2.17
CA THR A 47 6.19 -7.88 -0.88
C THR A 47 5.44 -6.55 -1.07
N ALA A 48 6.02 -5.43 -0.67
CA ALA A 48 5.61 -4.07 -0.96
C ALA A 48 6.87 -3.26 -1.28
N SER A 49 6.73 -2.18 -2.04
CA SER A 49 7.83 -1.30 -2.36
C SER A 49 7.31 0.09 -2.69
N VAL A 50 8.10 1.12 -2.43
CA VAL A 50 7.85 2.45 -2.96
C VAL A 50 8.85 2.85 -4.04
N THR A 51 8.38 3.56 -5.07
CA THR A 51 9.28 4.22 -6.03
C THR A 51 9.60 5.64 -5.57
N THR A 52 10.79 6.14 -5.90
CA THR A 52 11.15 7.56 -5.72
C THR A 52 11.28 8.24 -7.07
N GLY A 53 10.55 9.34 -7.26
CA GLY A 53 10.56 10.13 -8.50
C GLY A 53 9.51 11.24 -8.45
N SER A 54 9.20 11.84 -9.61
CA SER A 54 8.22 12.92 -9.73
C SER A 54 6.80 12.52 -9.27
N CYS A 55 6.48 11.22 -9.35
CA CYS A 55 5.28 10.62 -8.80
C CYS A 55 5.68 9.28 -8.18
N SER A 56 5.79 9.25 -6.86
CA SER A 56 6.11 8.04 -6.11
C SER A 56 4.90 7.09 -6.10
N ARG A 57 5.16 5.79 -6.27
CA ARG A 57 4.14 4.74 -6.29
C ARG A 57 4.33 3.80 -5.12
N LEU A 58 3.26 3.57 -4.35
CA LEU A 58 3.20 2.51 -3.36
C LEU A 58 2.68 1.23 -4.03
N ARG A 59 3.59 0.29 -4.29
CA ARG A 59 3.27 -1.00 -4.91
C ARG A 59 3.09 -2.03 -3.81
N ILE A 60 1.99 -2.79 -3.85
CA ILE A 60 1.65 -3.76 -2.80
C ILE A 60 1.25 -5.10 -3.42
N ASN A 61 1.88 -6.18 -2.96
CA ASN A 61 1.47 -7.54 -3.31
C ASN A 61 0.32 -8.02 -2.42
N PRO A 62 -0.88 -8.28 -2.98
CA PRO A 62 -2.03 -8.71 -2.22
C PRO A 62 -1.85 -10.09 -1.58
N GLU A 63 -1.07 -10.99 -2.18
CA GLU A 63 -0.77 -12.32 -1.62
C GLU A 63 0.12 -12.21 -0.39
N PHE A 64 1.11 -11.31 -0.43
CA PHE A 64 1.96 -11.04 0.73
C PHE A 64 1.14 -10.47 1.89
N VAL A 65 0.27 -9.50 1.61
CA VAL A 65 -0.63 -8.90 2.61
C VAL A 65 -1.56 -9.96 3.20
N ALA A 66 -2.19 -10.79 2.37
CA ALA A 66 -3.09 -11.85 2.85
C ALA A 66 -2.38 -12.85 3.78
N LYS A 67 -1.12 -13.17 3.49
CA LYS A 67 -0.30 -14.10 4.28
C LYS A 67 0.19 -13.48 5.60
N ASN A 68 0.68 -12.24 5.57
CA ASN A 68 1.45 -11.66 6.67
C ASN A 68 0.71 -10.55 7.45
N CYS A 69 -0.17 -9.79 6.78
CA CYS A 69 -0.89 -8.63 7.32
C CYS A 69 -2.36 -8.98 7.62
N LYS A 70 -2.56 -9.95 8.52
CA LYS A 70 -3.88 -10.44 8.96
C LYS A 70 -4.70 -9.40 9.75
N THR A 71 -4.05 -8.37 10.26
CA THR A 71 -4.67 -7.25 10.98
C THR A 71 -4.29 -5.95 10.30
N ASP A 72 -5.13 -4.93 10.47
CA ASP A 72 -4.88 -3.62 9.86
C ASP A 72 -3.67 -2.93 10.49
N ASP A 73 -3.36 -3.15 11.77
CA ASP A 73 -2.12 -2.66 12.38
C ASP A 73 -0.87 -3.17 11.66
N LYS A 74 -0.86 -4.44 11.24
CA LYS A 74 0.27 -5.02 10.50
C LYS A 74 0.37 -4.46 9.09
N LEU A 75 -0.77 -4.17 8.46
CA LEU A 75 -0.80 -3.51 7.16
C LEU A 75 -0.32 -2.05 7.29
N GLY A 76 -0.79 -1.35 8.32
CA GLY A 76 -0.38 0.02 8.63
C GLY A 76 1.12 0.12 8.87
N MET A 77 1.70 -0.82 9.62
CA MET A 77 3.16 -0.90 9.79
C MET A 77 3.91 -1.08 8.47
N LEU A 78 3.43 -1.94 7.57
CA LEU A 78 4.02 -2.14 6.24
C LEU A 78 3.92 -0.88 5.38
N VAL A 79 2.75 -0.25 5.32
CA VAL A 79 2.54 0.98 4.54
C VAL A 79 3.38 2.12 5.11
N MET A 80 3.43 2.28 6.43
CA MET A 80 4.26 3.28 7.10
C MET A 80 5.75 3.05 6.85
N HIS A 81 6.21 1.79 6.87
CA HIS A 81 7.60 1.45 6.53
C HIS A 81 7.98 1.96 5.14
N GLU A 82 7.15 1.69 4.13
CA GLU A 82 7.37 2.17 2.78
C GLU A 82 7.25 3.70 2.66
N LEU A 83 6.28 4.32 3.34
CA LEU A 83 6.15 5.77 3.41
C LEU A 83 7.41 6.44 4.00
N PHE A 84 8.05 5.82 4.99
CA PHE A 84 9.29 6.35 5.56
C PHE A 84 10.46 6.33 4.57
N HIS A 85 10.52 5.37 3.64
CA HIS A 85 11.52 5.40 2.55
C HIS A 85 11.36 6.64 1.66
N VAL A 86 10.12 7.07 1.41
CA VAL A 86 9.85 8.33 0.70
C VAL A 86 10.23 9.54 1.54
N LEU A 87 9.77 9.60 2.80
CA LEU A 87 10.00 10.75 3.67
C LEU A 87 11.48 11.01 3.95
N LEU A 88 12.25 9.94 4.13
CA LEU A 88 13.68 10.03 4.42
C LEU A 88 14.52 10.12 3.14
N GLY A 89 13.90 10.08 1.95
CA GLY A 89 14.59 10.14 0.67
C GLY A 89 15.50 8.94 0.41
N HIS A 90 15.24 7.81 1.07
CA HIS A 90 16.06 6.61 0.99
C HIS A 90 15.22 5.48 0.40
N THR A 91 15.30 5.24 -0.90
CA THR A 91 14.90 3.95 -1.45
C THR A 91 16.04 2.98 -1.25
N ARG A 92 15.81 1.97 -0.41
CA ARG A 92 16.76 0.88 -0.23
C ARG A 92 16.87 0.14 -1.57
N LEU A 93 18.07 0.14 -2.16
CA LEU A 93 18.45 -0.70 -3.29
C LEU A 93 18.18 -2.18 -3.01
#